data_AF-A0AAW1R6K6-F1
#
_entry.id   AF-A0AAW1R6K6-F1
#
_cell.length_a   1.000
_cell.length_b   1.000
_cell.length_c   1.000
_cell.angle_alpha   90.00
_cell.angle_beta   90.00
_cell.angle_gamma   90.00
#
_symmetry.space_group_name_H-M   'P 1'
#
loop_
_entity.id
_entity.type
_entity.pdbx_description
1 polymer ?
#
loop_
_entity_poly.entity_id
_entity_poly.type
_entity_poly.pdbx_seq_one_letter_code
_entity_poly.pdbx_strand_id
1 'polypeptide(L)'
;MKLKKLQIEEEKKAAAAANKEKSPHAKESYDMNEFDDLAEKYAKLNWRIISKPGGATVKPDEFYELYRLHMQAASGDNTTERPMWAEKGGLDFEGRAKWDAWTAVKATTADKAKLLFVKGYYEFPAKALYTDTR
;
A
#
# COMPACT_ATOMS: atom_id res chain seq x y z
N MET A 1 -11.13 39.75 -10.31
CA MET A 1 -12.09 38.88 -9.57
C MET A 1 -12.26 37.46 -10.15
N LYS A 2 -11.83 37.15 -11.39
CA LYS A 2 -11.97 35.80 -11.98
C LYS A 2 -10.88 34.80 -11.55
N LEU A 3 -9.64 35.24 -11.31
CA LEU A 3 -8.55 34.34 -10.91
C LEU A 3 -8.72 33.73 -9.52
N LYS A 4 -9.18 34.53 -8.52
CA LYS A 4 -9.46 34.01 -7.17
C LYS A 4 -10.60 32.98 -7.14
N LYS A 5 -11.58 33.09 -8.05
CA LYS A 5 -12.66 32.10 -8.16
C LYS A 5 -12.16 30.77 -8.72
N LEU A 6 -11.30 30.79 -9.73
CA LEU A 6 -10.69 29.56 -10.27
C LEU A 6 -9.82 28.84 -9.23
N GLN A 7 -9.01 29.57 -8.46
CA GLN A 7 -8.17 28.94 -7.42
C GLN A 7 -9.00 28.30 -6.31
N ILE A 8 -10.08 28.95 -5.86
CA ILE A 8 -11.01 28.39 -4.88
C ILE A 8 -11.76 27.17 -5.45
N GLU A 9 -12.04 27.17 -6.76
CA GLU A 9 -12.68 26.04 -7.44
C GLU A 9 -11.72 24.87 -7.63
N GLU A 10 -10.44 25.11 -7.96
CA GLU A 10 -9.38 24.10 -7.97
C GLU A 10 -9.09 23.55 -6.57
N GLU A 11 -9.01 24.38 -5.54
CA GLU A 11 -8.83 23.93 -4.14
C GLU A 11 -10.05 23.13 -3.66
N LYS A 12 -11.27 23.51 -4.04
CA LYS A 12 -12.47 22.70 -3.76
C LYS A 12 -12.51 21.41 -4.56
N LYS A 13 -12.02 21.38 -5.80
CA LYS A 13 -11.92 20.17 -6.62
C LYS A 13 -10.82 19.25 -6.10
N ALA A 14 -9.70 19.80 -5.64
CA ALA A 14 -8.61 19.10 -4.99
C ALA A 14 -9.02 18.59 -3.61
N ALA A 15 -9.79 19.37 -2.84
CA ALA A 15 -10.36 18.93 -1.56
C ALA A 15 -11.47 17.89 -1.75
N ALA A 16 -12.28 18.00 -2.81
CA ALA A 16 -13.28 16.98 -3.16
C ALA A 16 -12.64 15.71 -3.74
N ALA A 17 -11.50 15.83 -4.44
CA ALA A 17 -10.68 14.69 -4.86
C ALA A 17 -10.02 14.04 -3.64
N ALA A 18 -9.41 14.82 -2.74
CA ALA A 18 -8.81 14.32 -1.50
C ALA A 18 -9.84 13.67 -0.56
N ASN A 19 -11.08 14.18 -0.53
CA ASN A 19 -12.18 13.58 0.25
C ASN A 19 -12.86 12.38 -0.47
N LYS A 20 -12.67 12.23 -1.79
CA LYS A 20 -13.00 11.00 -2.55
C LYS A 20 -11.86 9.98 -2.58
N GLU A 21 -10.64 10.37 -2.18
CA GLU A 21 -9.47 9.50 -2.08
C GLU A 21 -9.31 8.85 -0.71
N LYS A 22 -9.96 9.37 0.34
CA LYS A 22 -10.13 8.62 1.58
C LYS A 22 -11.00 7.40 1.28
N SER A 23 -10.44 6.22 1.52
CA SER A 23 -11.17 4.99 1.24
C SER A 23 -12.50 4.98 1.98
N PRO A 24 -13.59 4.53 1.33
CA PRO A 24 -14.92 4.47 1.93
C PRO A 24 -14.98 3.56 3.17
N HIS A 25 -13.92 2.81 3.43
CA HIS A 25 -13.81 1.84 4.51
C HIS A 25 -13.00 2.35 5.72
N ALA A 26 -12.60 3.63 5.75
CA ALA A 26 -11.87 4.18 6.90
C ALA A 26 -12.71 4.10 8.19
N LYS A 27 -12.23 3.36 9.18
CA LYS A 27 -12.88 3.18 10.50
C LYS A 27 -12.37 4.21 11.52
N GLU A 28 -13.21 4.56 12.50
CA GLU A 28 -12.82 5.43 13.62
C GLU A 28 -11.85 4.75 14.61
N SER A 29 -11.87 3.42 14.67
CA SER A 29 -10.96 2.61 15.49
C SER A 29 -10.44 1.40 14.70
N TYR A 30 -9.15 1.11 14.86
CA TYR A 30 -8.47 -0.03 14.24
C TYR A 30 -8.02 -1.00 15.33
N ASP A 31 -8.36 -2.28 15.19
CA ASP A 31 -7.97 -3.32 16.14
C ASP A 31 -6.89 -4.21 15.53
N MET A 32 -5.80 -4.44 16.28
CA MET A 32 -4.68 -5.24 15.81
C MET A 32 -5.02 -6.73 15.62
N ASN A 33 -6.10 -7.23 16.21
CA ASN A 33 -6.56 -8.60 16.03
C ASN A 33 -7.21 -8.83 14.65
N GLU A 34 -7.66 -7.77 13.96
CA GLU A 34 -8.14 -7.88 12.57
C GLU A 34 -6.98 -8.13 11.59
N PHE A 35 -5.72 -8.01 12.04
CA PHE A 35 -4.55 -8.16 11.19
C PHE A 35 -4.54 -9.49 10.44
N ASP A 36 -4.74 -10.62 11.12
CA ASP A 36 -4.60 -11.95 10.51
C ASP A 36 -5.66 -12.18 9.42
N ASP A 37 -6.92 -11.81 9.66
CA ASP A 37 -7.98 -11.87 8.66
C ASP A 37 -7.73 -10.94 7.47
N LEU A 38 -7.29 -9.70 7.74
CA LEU A 38 -7.00 -8.72 6.70
C LEU A 38 -5.74 -9.08 5.91
N ALA A 39 -4.77 -9.75 6.54
CA ALA A 39 -3.56 -10.28 5.92
C ALA A 39 -3.89 -11.34 4.86
N GLU A 40 -4.88 -12.19 5.11
CA GLU A 40 -5.32 -13.12 4.07
C GLU A 40 -6.12 -12.44 2.96
N LYS A 41 -6.94 -11.44 3.32
CA LYS A 41 -7.78 -10.72 2.36
C LYS A 41 -6.94 -9.85 1.43
N TYR A 42 -6.00 -9.06 1.94
CA TYR A 42 -5.20 -8.16 1.09
C TYR A 42 -4.44 -8.93 0.02
N ALA A 43 -3.90 -10.11 0.32
CA ALA A 43 -3.20 -10.93 -0.66
C ALA A 43 -4.11 -11.41 -1.81
N LYS A 44 -5.41 -11.59 -1.53
CA LYS A 44 -6.44 -12.04 -2.49
C LYS A 44 -7.10 -10.89 -3.26
N LEU A 45 -6.84 -9.63 -2.89
CA LEU A 45 -7.43 -8.48 -3.57
C LEU A 45 -6.93 -8.33 -5.01
N ASN A 46 -7.77 -7.75 -5.85
CA ASN A 46 -7.48 -7.55 -7.26
C ASN A 46 -6.60 -6.30 -7.48
N TRP A 47 -5.33 -6.39 -7.08
CA TRP A 47 -4.37 -5.29 -7.16
C TRP A 47 -4.11 -4.85 -8.59
N ARG A 48 -4.05 -3.53 -8.81
CA ARG A 48 -3.63 -2.99 -10.09
C ARG A 48 -2.18 -3.33 -10.38
N ILE A 49 -1.90 -3.44 -11.66
CA ILE A 49 -0.54 -3.57 -12.16
C ILE A 49 -0.18 -2.25 -12.83
N ILE A 50 0.86 -1.62 -12.33
CA ILE A 50 1.42 -0.37 -12.84
C ILE A 50 2.67 -0.72 -13.66
N SER A 51 2.64 -0.38 -14.95
CA SER A 51 3.81 -0.50 -15.80
C SER A 51 4.64 0.78 -15.69
N LYS A 52 5.88 0.64 -15.23
CA LYS A 52 6.87 1.72 -15.14
C LYS A 52 7.76 1.71 -16.40
N PRO A 53 8.32 2.87 -16.79
CA PRO A 53 9.28 2.94 -17.90
C PRO A 53 10.45 1.97 -17.65
N GLY A 54 10.87 1.26 -18.69
CA GLY A 54 11.86 0.18 -18.58
C GLY A 54 11.27 -1.24 -18.48
N GLY A 55 9.97 -1.41 -18.74
CA GLY A 55 9.30 -2.72 -18.77
C GLY A 55 9.07 -3.32 -17.37
N ALA A 56 9.33 -2.54 -16.31
CA ALA A 56 9.07 -2.96 -14.95
C ALA A 56 7.57 -2.97 -14.67
N THR A 57 7.09 -4.10 -14.21
CA THR A 57 5.68 -4.32 -13.89
C THR A 57 5.58 -4.49 -12.38
N VAL A 58 5.02 -3.49 -11.70
CA VAL A 58 4.94 -3.43 -10.23
C VAL A 58 3.50 -3.20 -9.78
N LYS A 59 3.20 -3.52 -8.52
CA LYS A 59 1.92 -3.21 -7.90
C LYS A 59 1.89 -1.73 -7.47
N PRO A 60 0.73 -1.17 -7.08
CA PRO A 60 0.64 0.12 -6.42
C PRO A 60 1.47 0.16 -5.14
N ASP A 61 1.91 1.36 -4.77
CA ASP A 61 2.74 1.59 -3.57
C ASP A 61 2.00 1.10 -2.30
N GLU A 62 0.68 1.28 -2.26
CA GLU A 62 -0.24 0.81 -1.23
C GLU A 62 -0.09 -0.70 -0.95
N PHE A 63 0.10 -1.52 -1.98
CA PHE A 63 0.32 -2.95 -1.81
C PHE A 63 1.64 -3.21 -1.06
N TYR A 64 2.70 -2.50 -1.43
CA TYR A 64 4.01 -2.65 -0.80
C TYR A 64 4.03 -2.08 0.62
N GLU A 65 3.25 -1.03 0.89
CA GLU A 65 3.05 -0.48 2.24
C GLU A 65 2.34 -1.47 3.17
N LEU A 66 1.34 -2.20 2.68
CA LEU A 66 0.72 -3.28 3.45
C LEU A 66 1.67 -4.46 3.60
N TYR A 67 2.33 -4.86 2.52
CA TYR A 67 3.25 -5.99 2.52
C TYR A 67 4.39 -5.81 3.54
N ARG A 68 5.03 -4.63 3.58
CA ARG A 68 6.12 -4.38 4.54
C ARG A 68 5.67 -4.50 6.00
N LEU A 69 4.47 -4.01 6.31
CA LEU A 69 3.91 -4.06 7.66
C LEU A 69 3.53 -5.49 8.02
N HIS A 70 2.96 -6.23 7.07
CA HIS A 70 2.67 -7.64 7.22
C HIS A 70 3.94 -8.46 7.50
N MET A 71 4.99 -8.27 6.69
CA MET A 71 6.27 -8.97 6.88
C MET A 71 6.95 -8.58 8.19
N GLN A 72 6.91 -7.30 8.58
CA GLN A 72 7.46 -6.87 9.86
C GLN A 72 6.68 -7.44 11.06
N ALA A 73 5.35 -7.55 10.95
CA ALA A 73 4.52 -8.15 12.00
C ALA A 73 4.71 -9.67 12.11
N ALA A 74 4.90 -10.36 10.98
CA ALA A 74 5.00 -11.82 10.92
C ALA A 74 6.43 -12.34 11.11
N SER A 75 7.41 -11.71 10.46
CA SER A 75 8.81 -12.14 10.42
C SER A 75 9.77 -11.21 11.16
N GLY A 76 9.33 -10.01 11.55
CA GLY A 76 10.20 -9.01 12.17
C GLY A 76 11.13 -8.34 11.16
N ASP A 77 12.33 -7.98 11.63
CA ASP A 77 13.31 -7.25 10.83
C ASP A 77 13.82 -8.07 9.64
N ASN A 78 13.90 -7.41 8.48
CA ASN A 78 14.42 -8.06 7.28
C ASN A 78 15.94 -8.27 7.37
N THR A 79 16.36 -9.53 7.46
CA THR A 79 17.77 -9.94 7.39
C THR A 79 18.13 -10.65 6.08
N THR A 80 17.19 -10.72 5.13
CA THR A 80 17.38 -11.42 3.86
C THR A 80 18.12 -10.55 2.84
N GLU A 81 18.78 -11.18 1.87
CA GLU A 81 19.45 -10.45 0.80
C GLU A 81 18.45 -9.92 -0.24
N ARG A 82 18.76 -8.77 -0.84
CA ARG A 82 17.90 -8.15 -1.85
C ARG A 82 17.86 -9.02 -3.11
N PRO A 83 16.70 -9.51 -3.55
CA PRO A 83 16.61 -10.36 -4.73
C PRO A 83 17.02 -9.57 -5.97
N MET A 84 17.97 -10.10 -6.75
CA MET A 84 18.46 -9.44 -7.97
C MET A 84 17.85 -10.05 -9.24
N TRP A 85 17.56 -11.35 -9.23
CA TRP A 85 17.11 -12.12 -10.39
C TRP A 85 15.87 -12.93 -10.04
N ALA A 86 14.90 -13.00 -10.94
CA ALA A 86 13.76 -13.89 -10.77
C ALA A 86 14.16 -15.34 -11.06
N GLU A 87 13.54 -16.32 -10.41
CA GLU A 87 13.83 -17.75 -10.62
C GLU A 87 13.68 -18.20 -12.08
N LYS A 88 12.79 -17.55 -12.85
CA LYS A 88 12.57 -17.83 -14.27
C LYS A 88 13.43 -16.98 -15.21
N GLY A 89 14.43 -16.28 -14.69
CA GLY A 89 15.26 -15.32 -15.42
C GLY A 89 14.63 -13.92 -15.50
N GLY A 90 15.47 -12.92 -15.76
CA GLY A 90 15.07 -11.51 -15.80
C GLY A 90 15.21 -10.78 -14.46
N LEU A 91 15.02 -9.45 -14.50
CA LEU A 91 15.10 -8.59 -13.32
C LEU A 91 13.82 -8.71 -12.49
N ASP A 92 13.95 -9.08 -11.22
CA ASP A 92 12.81 -9.16 -10.30
C ASP A 92 12.47 -7.78 -9.71
N PHE A 93 11.68 -6.98 -10.44
CA PHE A 93 11.25 -5.67 -9.95
C PHE A 93 10.28 -5.77 -8.77
N GLU A 94 9.38 -6.77 -8.78
CA GLU A 94 8.39 -6.93 -7.72
C GLU A 94 9.04 -7.41 -6.41
N GLY A 95 9.90 -8.43 -6.47
CA GLY A 95 10.64 -8.91 -5.30
C GLY A 95 11.56 -7.84 -4.74
N ARG A 96 12.22 -7.05 -5.59
CA ARG A 96 13.01 -5.89 -5.13
C ARG A 96 12.16 -4.85 -4.42
N ALA A 97 10.99 -4.52 -4.94
CA ALA A 97 10.10 -3.53 -4.33
C ALA A 97 9.54 -4.02 -2.98
N LYS A 98 9.15 -5.29 -2.89
CA LYS A 98 8.75 -5.95 -1.63
C LYS A 98 9.86 -5.89 -0.60
N TRP A 99 11.07 -6.28 -1.00
CA TRP A 99 12.24 -6.29 -0.13
C TRP A 99 12.61 -4.88 0.34
N ASP A 100 12.60 -3.91 -0.56
CA ASP A 100 12.90 -2.50 -0.25
C ASP A 100 11.90 -1.93 0.75
N ALA A 101 10.60 -2.16 0.52
CA ALA A 101 9.54 -1.73 1.41
C ALA A 101 9.67 -2.38 2.80
N TRP A 102 9.95 -3.69 2.88
CA TRP A 102 10.15 -4.40 4.15
C TRP A 102 11.38 -3.89 4.90
N THR A 103 12.50 -3.70 4.22
CA THR A 103 13.72 -3.12 4.81
C THR A 103 13.50 -1.69 5.32
N ALA A 104 12.61 -0.92 4.69
CA ALA A 104 12.31 0.45 5.11
C ALA A 104 11.60 0.56 6.47
N VAL A 105 10.94 -0.50 6.95
CA VAL A 105 10.23 -0.54 8.25
C VAL A 105 10.98 -1.29 9.34
N LYS A 106 12.26 -1.60 9.12
CA LYS A 106 13.13 -2.19 10.14
C LYS A 106 13.07 -1.41 11.45
N ALA A 107 13.20 -2.11 12.58
CA ALA A 107 13.03 -1.60 13.94
C ALA A 107 11.59 -1.18 14.32
N THR A 108 10.58 -1.49 13.49
CA THR A 108 9.18 -1.33 13.90
C THR A 108 8.72 -2.55 14.71
N THR A 109 8.08 -2.34 15.85
CA THR A 109 7.56 -3.44 16.68
C THR A 109 6.38 -4.13 16.00
N ALA A 110 6.20 -5.43 16.27
CA ALA A 110 5.13 -6.22 15.68
C ALA A 110 3.74 -5.60 15.93
N ASP A 111 3.45 -5.16 17.16
CA ASP A 111 2.16 -4.54 17.51
C ASP A 111 1.88 -3.27 16.71
N LYS A 112 2.91 -2.41 16.55
CA LYS A 112 2.79 -1.19 15.73
C LYS A 112 2.57 -1.53 14.26
N ALA A 113 3.28 -2.53 13.75
CA ALA A 113 3.14 -2.97 12.38
C ALA A 113 1.73 -3.51 12.10
N LYS A 114 1.15 -4.31 13.01
CA LYS A 114 -0.23 -4.81 12.91
C LYS A 114 -1.25 -3.67 12.88
N LEU A 115 -1.15 -2.72 13.81
CA LEU A 115 -2.08 -1.60 13.87
C LEU A 115 -1.99 -0.70 12.63
N LEU A 116 -0.77 -0.38 12.18
CA LEU A 116 -0.55 0.37 10.95
C LEU A 116 -1.06 -0.38 9.71
N PHE A 117 -0.95 -1.71 9.69
CA PHE A 117 -1.45 -2.52 8.58
C PHE A 117 -2.98 -2.43 8.50
N VAL A 118 -3.66 -2.63 9.63
CA VAL A 118 -5.13 -2.56 9.71
C VAL A 118 -5.60 -1.17 9.28
N LYS A 119 -4.97 -0.12 9.80
CA LYS A 119 -5.23 1.26 9.38
C LYS A 119 -5.02 1.46 7.88
N GLY A 120 -3.85 1.05 7.37
CA GLY A 120 -3.50 1.15 5.96
C GLY A 120 -4.50 0.43 5.07
N TYR A 121 -4.97 -0.75 5.47
CA TYR A 121 -5.92 -1.56 4.72
C TYR A 121 -7.26 -0.83 4.49
N TYR A 122 -7.72 -0.13 5.52
CA TYR A 122 -8.97 0.62 5.47
C TYR A 122 -8.82 2.01 4.82
N GLU A 123 -7.64 2.61 4.88
CA GLU A 123 -7.39 3.96 4.34
C GLU A 123 -6.87 3.96 2.89
N PHE A 124 -6.31 2.85 2.38
CA PHE A 124 -5.69 2.86 1.06
C PHE A 124 -6.71 3.06 -0.06
N PRO A 125 -6.45 3.91 -1.06
CA PRO A 125 -7.45 4.32 -2.04
C PRO A 125 -7.96 3.17 -2.91
N ALA A 126 -9.23 3.24 -3.32
CA ALA A 126 -9.86 2.26 -4.22
C ALA A 126 -9.12 2.13 -5.57
N LYS A 127 -8.42 3.18 -6.00
CA LYS A 127 -7.64 3.18 -7.26
C LYS A 127 -6.48 2.18 -7.27
N ALA A 128 -6.05 1.71 -6.11
CA ALA A 128 -5.02 0.68 -5.99
C ALA A 128 -5.52 -0.70 -6.49
N LEU A 129 -6.83 -0.91 -6.59
CA LEU A 129 -7.42 -2.16 -7.08
C LEU A 129 -8.05 -1.97 -8.47
N TYR A 130 -8.07 -3.03 -9.28
CA TYR A 130 -8.85 -3.08 -10.50
C TYR A 130 -10.34 -2.99 -10.17
N THR A 131 -10.76 -3.74 -9.15
CA THR A 131 -12.11 -3.77 -8.60
C THR A 131 -12.01 -3.77 -7.08
N ASP A 132 -12.66 -2.81 -6.43
CA ASP A 132 -12.71 -2.75 -4.97
C ASP A 132 -13.71 -3.79 -4.44
N THR A 133 -13.18 -4.92 -3.94
CA THR A 133 -13.96 -6.04 -3.37
C THR A 133 -13.68 -6.19 -1.88
N ARG A 134 -13.25 -5.11 -1.23
CA ARG A 134 -12.87 -5.06 0.17
C ARG A 134 -14.06 -4.98 1.10
#